data_AF-W1J007-F1
#
_entry.id   AF-W1J007-F1
#
_cell.length_a   1.000
_cell.length_b   1.000
_cell.length_c   1.000
_cell.angle_alpha   90.00
_cell.angle_beta   90.00
_cell.angle_gamma   90.00
#
_symmetry.space_group_name_H-M   'P 1'
#
loop_
_entity.id
_entity.type
_entity.pdbx_description
1 polymer ?
#
loop_
_entity_poly.entity_id
_entity_poly.type
_entity_poly.pdbx_seq_one_letter_code
_entity_poly.pdbx_strand_id
1 'polypeptide(L)'
;MDKNESARKKGIFERIGTRVDDSIYNILNGLSSVIFGITGLFIPTSDVLNNIKNSESFIGSLALIFSSYWIYLILLGILLLIVGSVGNSREISNLKGKIKKLSNDNNILKKAETNLKEKIDEAEQELVETKTTIRKLNLDSIEIWLKVYSKQLELTNSDRVSLYYEDNKNLHILSRYSINPRLKEIHKQKFPLDKGVISDAWQNGVCYKVIPVSYSDSPSQYIKHCEAIFGYDEDEIKSLTMKSQLYFAKAITDADDHIGIIIFESYNPNLFDDGKKDEVKSFLESSSSLLTNLIKASKKFDQEMMNKTPSNATMGDEEELLKLAKKEAKNG
;
A
#
# COMPACT_ATOMS: atom_id res chain seq x y z
N MET A 1 3.48 29.33 -4.08
CA MET A 1 3.17 30.47 -4.99
C MET A 1 2.51 29.89 -6.23
N ASP A 2 1.37 29.24 -6.08
CA ASP A 2 0.02 29.82 -5.95
C ASP A 2 -0.55 30.31 -7.30
N LYS A 3 -0.87 29.34 -8.17
CA LYS A 3 -1.71 29.54 -9.37
C LYS A 3 -3.20 29.73 -9.02
N ASN A 4 -3.55 29.73 -7.73
CA ASN A 4 -4.93 29.82 -7.25
C ASN A 4 -5.41 31.26 -7.01
N GLU A 5 -4.53 32.27 -7.12
CA GLU A 5 -4.89 33.68 -6.86
C GLU A 5 -5.44 34.44 -8.07
N SER A 6 -5.13 33.98 -9.30
CA SER A 6 -5.57 34.62 -10.56
C SER A 6 -7.04 34.33 -10.92
N ALA A 7 -7.65 33.27 -10.38
CA ALA A 7 -9.02 32.88 -10.69
C ALA A 7 -10.10 33.59 -9.82
N ARG A 8 -9.71 34.33 -8.77
CA ARG A 8 -10.64 34.81 -7.72
C ARG A 8 -11.22 36.22 -7.92
N LYS A 9 -10.82 36.96 -8.97
CA LYS A 9 -11.28 38.35 -9.21
C LYS A 9 -11.99 38.57 -10.57
N LYS A 10 -12.76 37.60 -11.07
CA LYS A 10 -13.84 37.97 -12.00
C LYS A 10 -14.96 38.61 -11.19
N GLY A 11 -15.05 39.93 -11.28
CA GLY A 11 -15.90 40.76 -10.44
C GLY A 11 -17.36 40.33 -10.47
N ILE A 12 -18.04 40.51 -9.34
CA ILE A 12 -19.48 40.25 -9.17
C ILE A 12 -20.28 40.90 -10.30
N PHE A 13 -19.85 42.08 -10.78
CA PHE A 13 -20.44 42.81 -11.90
C PHE A 13 -20.32 42.12 -13.26
N GLU A 14 -19.22 41.46 -13.59
CA GLU A 14 -19.13 40.67 -14.84
C GLU A 14 -20.08 39.47 -14.78
N ARG A 15 -20.18 38.81 -13.63
CA ARG A 15 -21.10 37.68 -13.44
C ARG A 15 -22.57 38.09 -13.50
N ILE A 16 -22.90 39.26 -12.95
CA ILE A 16 -24.25 39.84 -13.05
C ILE A 16 -24.52 40.25 -14.50
N GLY A 17 -23.59 40.94 -15.17
CA GLY A 17 -23.73 41.34 -16.56
C GLY A 17 -24.00 40.16 -17.49
N THR A 18 -23.21 39.10 -17.40
CA THR A 18 -23.44 37.89 -18.23
C THR A 18 -24.76 37.19 -17.91
N ARG A 19 -25.20 37.18 -16.65
CA ARG A 19 -26.50 36.58 -16.26
C ARG A 19 -27.69 37.40 -16.71
N VAL A 20 -27.55 38.73 -16.72
CA VAL A 20 -28.56 39.66 -17.22
C VAL A 20 -28.69 39.52 -18.73
N ASP A 21 -27.57 39.46 -19.47
CA ASP A 21 -27.56 39.27 -20.93
C ASP A 21 -28.25 37.96 -21.35
N ASP A 22 -27.98 36.85 -20.65
CA ASP A 22 -28.59 35.55 -20.93
C ASP A 22 -30.10 35.54 -20.55
N SER A 23 -30.48 36.18 -19.44
CA SER A 23 -31.88 36.23 -18.98
C SER A 23 -32.78 37.15 -19.82
N ILE A 24 -32.20 38.13 -20.52
CA ILE A 24 -32.94 39.10 -21.34
C ILE A 24 -33.75 38.41 -22.42
N TYR A 25 -33.22 37.39 -23.10
CA TYR A 25 -33.94 36.70 -24.18
C TYR A 25 -35.18 35.93 -23.69
N ASN A 26 -35.09 35.35 -22.49
CA ASN A 26 -36.22 34.68 -21.85
C ASN A 26 -37.29 35.69 -21.40
N ILE A 27 -36.89 36.85 -20.91
CA ILE A 27 -37.79 37.96 -20.58
C ILE A 27 -38.48 38.49 -21.84
N LEU A 28 -37.76 38.67 -22.95
CA LEU A 28 -38.33 39.11 -24.23
C LEU A 28 -39.36 38.12 -24.79
N ASN A 29 -39.10 36.82 -24.71
CA ASN A 29 -40.08 35.80 -25.06
C ASN A 29 -41.32 35.86 -24.15
N GLY A 30 -41.13 36.00 -22.84
CA GLY A 30 -42.25 36.16 -21.89
C GLY A 30 -43.10 37.40 -22.18
N LEU A 31 -42.46 38.54 -22.48
CA LEU A 31 -43.14 39.78 -22.85
C LEU A 31 -43.92 39.64 -24.17
N SER A 32 -43.39 38.89 -25.15
CA SER A 32 -44.12 38.61 -26.38
C SER A 32 -45.43 37.87 -26.12
N SER A 33 -45.42 36.86 -25.23
CA SER A 33 -46.63 36.11 -24.84
C SER A 33 -47.65 36.99 -24.13
N VAL A 34 -47.20 37.91 -23.27
CA VAL A 34 -48.08 38.90 -22.62
C VAL A 34 -48.72 39.85 -23.64
N ILE A 35 -47.95 40.34 -24.62
CA ILE A 35 -48.46 41.21 -25.70
C ILE A 35 -49.47 40.46 -26.56
N PHE A 36 -49.21 39.20 -26.92
CA PHE A 36 -50.19 38.37 -27.64
C PHE A 36 -51.46 38.12 -26.83
N GLY A 37 -51.34 37.92 -25.51
CA GLY A 37 -52.49 37.81 -24.61
C GLY A 37 -53.32 39.09 -24.55
N ILE A 38 -52.69 40.25 -24.41
CA ILE A 38 -53.37 41.56 -24.40
C ILE A 38 -54.04 41.83 -25.75
N THR A 39 -53.30 41.72 -26.85
CA THR A 39 -53.85 41.96 -28.20
C THR A 39 -55.01 41.01 -28.53
N GLY A 40 -54.92 39.73 -28.16
CA GLY A 40 -56.00 38.76 -28.32
C GLY A 40 -57.30 39.10 -27.58
N LEU A 41 -57.23 39.85 -26.46
CA LEU A 41 -58.40 40.32 -25.72
C LEU A 41 -59.12 41.52 -26.38
N PHE A 42 -58.41 42.33 -27.16
CA PHE A 42 -58.95 43.59 -27.71
C PHE A 42 -59.26 43.54 -29.22
N ILE A 43 -58.68 42.60 -29.97
CA ILE A 43 -59.04 42.36 -31.38
C ILE A 43 -60.55 42.04 -31.57
N PRO A 44 -61.25 41.34 -30.64
CA PRO A 44 -62.68 41.09 -30.75
C PRO A 44 -63.59 42.29 -30.44
N THR A 45 -63.06 43.51 -30.36
CA THR A 45 -63.91 44.69 -30.13
C THR A 45 -64.85 44.89 -31.32
N SER A 46 -66.14 45.03 -31.01
CA SER A 46 -67.25 45.00 -31.97
C SER A 46 -67.10 45.98 -33.14
N ASP A 47 -66.41 47.11 -32.93
CA ASP A 47 -66.28 48.17 -33.93
C ASP A 47 -65.31 47.80 -35.06
N VAL A 48 -64.19 47.14 -34.75
CA VAL A 48 -63.23 46.72 -35.78
C VAL A 48 -63.81 45.58 -36.63
N LEU A 49 -64.46 44.60 -35.99
CA LEU A 49 -65.14 43.50 -36.65
C LEU A 49 -66.32 43.97 -37.53
N ASN A 50 -67.13 44.93 -37.04
CA ASN A 50 -68.23 45.49 -37.81
C ASN A 50 -67.74 46.32 -39.01
N ASN A 51 -66.65 47.10 -38.86
CA ASN A 51 -66.07 47.88 -39.95
C ASN A 51 -65.40 47.00 -41.02
N ILE A 52 -64.77 45.89 -40.63
CA ILE A 52 -64.23 44.91 -41.58
C ILE A 52 -65.37 44.20 -42.33
N LYS A 53 -66.44 43.81 -41.64
CA LYS A 53 -67.61 43.13 -42.23
C LYS A 53 -68.37 44.01 -43.23
N ASN A 54 -68.33 45.33 -43.03
CA ASN A 54 -68.98 46.32 -43.89
C ASN A 54 -68.08 46.85 -45.02
N SER A 55 -66.84 46.35 -45.16
CA SER A 55 -65.93 46.78 -46.22
C SER A 55 -66.21 46.07 -47.55
N GLU A 56 -66.39 46.82 -48.64
CA GLU A 56 -66.78 46.28 -49.96
C GLU A 56 -65.63 45.63 -50.74
N SER A 57 -64.38 45.77 -50.29
CA SER A 57 -63.21 45.21 -50.96
C SER A 57 -62.18 44.65 -49.97
N PHE A 58 -61.48 43.59 -50.38
CA PHE A 58 -60.41 42.96 -49.61
C PHE A 58 -59.28 43.94 -49.24
N ILE A 59 -58.97 44.88 -50.14
CA ILE A 59 -57.97 45.93 -49.90
C ILE A 59 -58.46 46.92 -48.84
N GLY A 60 -59.75 47.26 -48.83
CA GLY A 60 -60.37 48.08 -47.79
C GLY A 60 -60.36 47.40 -46.41
N SER A 61 -60.61 46.08 -46.36
CA SER A 61 -60.48 45.29 -45.13
C SER A 61 -59.04 45.30 -44.60
N LEU A 62 -58.05 45.14 -45.49
CA LEU A 62 -56.64 45.24 -45.13
C LEU A 62 -56.28 46.62 -44.59
N ALA A 63 -56.72 47.69 -45.25
CA ALA A 63 -56.42 49.06 -44.85
C ALA A 63 -56.95 49.39 -43.45
N LEU A 64 -58.13 48.88 -43.08
CA LEU A 64 -58.70 49.04 -41.73
C LEU A 64 -57.91 48.27 -40.67
N ILE A 65 -57.39 47.08 -41.01
CA ILE A 65 -56.52 46.30 -40.12
C ILE A 65 -55.18 47.02 -39.89
N PHE A 66 -54.60 47.61 -40.94
CA PHE A 66 -53.34 48.35 -40.85
C PHE A 66 -53.47 49.74 -40.22
N SER A 67 -54.66 50.34 -40.25
CA SER A 67 -54.96 51.62 -39.58
C SER A 67 -55.16 51.47 -38.06
N SER A 68 -55.36 50.23 -37.59
CA SER A 68 -55.59 49.93 -36.18
C SER A 68 -54.30 49.97 -35.38
N TYR A 69 -54.30 50.67 -34.23
CA TYR A 69 -53.14 50.70 -33.32
C TYR A 69 -52.70 49.29 -32.86
N TRP A 70 -53.63 48.33 -32.84
CA TRP A 70 -53.39 46.95 -32.40
C TRP A 70 -52.45 46.15 -33.32
N ILE A 71 -52.38 46.47 -34.62
CA ILE A 71 -51.47 45.77 -35.55
C ILE A 71 -50.01 46.03 -35.21
N TYR A 72 -49.69 47.24 -34.72
CA TYR A 72 -48.34 47.60 -34.30
C TYR A 72 -47.91 46.83 -33.05
N LEU A 73 -48.85 46.53 -32.13
CA LEU A 73 -48.58 45.69 -30.97
C LEU A 73 -48.34 44.22 -31.37
N ILE A 74 -49.08 43.70 -32.35
CA ILE A 74 -48.84 42.34 -32.89
C ILE A 74 -47.46 42.26 -33.55
N LEU A 75 -47.11 43.24 -34.39
CA LEU A 75 -45.79 43.31 -35.03
C LEU A 75 -44.66 43.42 -34.00
N LEU A 76 -44.86 44.18 -32.92
CA LEU A 76 -43.90 44.26 -31.81
C LEU A 76 -43.76 42.91 -31.09
N GLY A 77 -44.87 42.22 -30.81
CA GLY A 77 -44.86 40.88 -30.22
C GLY A 77 -44.09 39.86 -31.08
N ILE A 78 -44.31 39.87 -32.40
CA ILE A 78 -43.59 39.02 -33.36
C ILE A 78 -42.09 39.35 -33.34
N LEU A 79 -41.72 40.64 -33.36
CA LEU A 79 -40.32 41.07 -33.31
C LEU A 79 -39.63 40.59 -32.03
N LEU A 80 -40.28 40.76 -30.87
CA LEU A 80 -39.75 40.33 -29.58
C LEU A 80 -39.59 38.80 -29.50
N LEU A 81 -40.55 38.05 -30.04
CA LEU A 81 -40.50 36.58 -30.11
C LEU A 81 -39.34 36.11 -30.99
N ILE A 82 -39.12 36.74 -32.15
CA ILE A 82 -37.99 36.41 -33.04
C ILE A 82 -36.66 36.68 -32.34
N VAL A 83 -36.49 37.87 -31.76
CA VAL A 83 -35.25 38.24 -31.06
C VAL A 83 -35.00 37.33 -29.86
N GLY A 84 -36.02 37.06 -29.03
CA GLY A 84 -35.91 36.18 -27.88
C GLY A 84 -35.63 34.72 -28.28
N SER A 85 -36.30 34.20 -29.31
CA SER A 85 -36.09 32.83 -29.79
C SER A 85 -34.69 32.63 -30.39
N VAL A 86 -34.19 33.59 -31.17
CA VAL A 86 -32.83 33.56 -31.73
C VAL A 86 -31.78 33.63 -30.63
N GLY A 87 -31.96 34.50 -29.64
CA GLY A 87 -31.04 34.61 -28.50
C GLY A 87 -30.99 33.35 -27.65
N ASN A 88 -32.15 32.79 -27.30
CA ASN A 88 -32.24 31.54 -26.53
C ASN A 88 -31.59 30.36 -27.28
N SER A 89 -31.75 30.26 -28.60
CA SER A 89 -31.09 29.23 -29.41
C SER A 89 -29.56 29.34 -29.35
N ARG A 90 -29.03 30.57 -29.42
CA ARG A 90 -27.59 30.83 -29.26
C ARG A 90 -27.11 30.43 -27.87
N GLU A 91 -27.83 30.80 -26.82
CA GLU A 91 -27.50 30.41 -25.43
C GLU A 91 -27.48 28.89 -25.25
N ILE A 92 -28.51 28.18 -25.74
CA ILE A 92 -28.60 26.72 -25.69
C ILE A 92 -27.41 26.08 -26.41
N SER A 93 -27.02 26.59 -27.58
CA SER A 93 -25.85 26.09 -28.30
C SER A 93 -24.53 26.32 -27.54
N ASN A 94 -24.38 27.49 -26.90
CA ASN A 94 -23.23 27.80 -26.05
C ASN A 94 -23.18 26.88 -24.82
N LEU A 95 -24.31 26.64 -24.16
CA LEU A 95 -24.43 25.73 -23.03
C LEU A 95 -24.11 24.29 -23.43
N LYS A 96 -24.64 23.80 -24.55
CA LYS A 96 -24.30 22.49 -25.13
C LYS A 96 -22.80 22.39 -25.42
N GLY A 97 -22.20 23.45 -25.96
CA GLY A 97 -20.75 23.52 -26.19
C GLY A 97 -19.95 23.42 -24.89
N LYS A 98 -20.34 24.14 -23.83
CA LYS A 98 -19.72 24.06 -22.50
C LYS A 98 -19.86 22.67 -21.89
N ILE A 99 -21.04 22.05 -21.95
CA ILE A 99 -21.29 20.70 -21.45
C ILE A 99 -20.42 19.68 -22.19
N LYS A 100 -20.32 19.79 -23.52
CA LYS A 100 -19.46 18.91 -24.33
C LYS A 100 -17.99 19.04 -23.93
N LYS A 101 -17.49 20.27 -23.74
CA LYS A 101 -16.13 20.52 -23.26
C LYS A 101 -15.90 19.93 -21.87
N LEU A 102 -16.77 20.22 -20.91
CA LEU A 102 -16.68 19.68 -19.55
C LEU A 102 -16.73 18.15 -19.52
N SER A 103 -17.57 17.53 -20.36
CA SER A 103 -17.63 16.08 -20.49
C SER A 103 -16.33 15.50 -21.05
N ASN A 104 -15.76 16.16 -22.07
CA ASN A 104 -14.47 15.76 -22.62
C ASN A 104 -13.32 15.91 -21.60
N ASP A 105 -13.27 17.02 -20.89
CA ASP A 105 -12.27 17.27 -19.86
C ASP A 105 -12.38 16.25 -18.71
N ASN A 106 -13.61 15.94 -18.27
CA ASN A 106 -13.84 14.87 -17.29
C ASN A 106 -13.37 13.49 -17.79
N ASN A 107 -13.55 13.17 -19.07
CA ASN A 107 -13.05 11.93 -19.62
C ASN A 107 -11.52 11.89 -19.70
N ILE A 108 -10.88 13.02 -20.03
CA ILE A 108 -9.41 13.14 -19.99
C ILE A 108 -8.90 12.97 -18.55
N LEU A 109 -9.53 13.63 -17.59
CA LEU A 109 -9.18 13.54 -16.17
C LEU A 109 -9.34 12.11 -15.65
N LYS A 110 -10.45 11.44 -15.98
CA LYS A 110 -10.64 10.02 -15.62
C LYS A 110 -9.56 9.12 -16.19
N LYS A 111 -9.18 9.31 -17.46
CA LYS A 111 -8.08 8.55 -18.08
C LYS A 111 -6.74 8.81 -17.38
N ALA A 112 -6.45 10.07 -17.04
CA ALA A 112 -5.25 10.42 -16.30
C ALA A 112 -5.25 9.80 -14.89
N GLU A 113 -6.40 9.80 -14.21
CA GLU A 113 -6.57 9.15 -12.90
C GLU A 113 -6.32 7.64 -13.00
N THR A 114 -6.89 6.96 -14.00
CA THR A 114 -6.65 5.53 -14.22
C THR A 114 -5.18 5.24 -14.51
N ASN A 115 -4.53 6.01 -15.40
CA ASN A 115 -3.11 5.82 -15.69
C ASN A 115 -2.21 6.07 -14.48
N LEU A 116 -2.55 7.05 -13.64
CA LEU A 116 -1.81 7.31 -12.41
C LEU A 116 -1.99 6.19 -11.39
N LYS A 117 -3.18 5.61 -11.28
CA LYS A 117 -3.41 4.44 -10.42
C LYS A 117 -2.60 3.24 -10.89
N GLU A 118 -2.63 2.94 -12.19
CA GLU A 118 -1.82 1.86 -12.77
C GLU A 118 -0.33 2.03 -12.46
N LYS A 119 0.21 3.24 -12.62
CA LYS A 119 1.62 3.53 -12.29
C LYS A 119 1.94 3.43 -10.80
N ILE A 120 1.00 3.77 -9.93
CA ILE A 120 1.17 3.61 -8.48
C ILE A 120 1.21 2.12 -8.15
N ASP A 121 0.27 1.34 -8.69
CA ASP A 121 0.20 -0.10 -8.47
C ASP A 121 1.48 -0.81 -8.99
N GLU A 122 1.97 -0.43 -10.18
CA GLU A 122 3.24 -0.92 -10.74
C GLU A 122 4.43 -0.59 -9.83
N ALA A 123 4.55 0.67 -9.38
CA ALA A 123 5.64 1.08 -8.50
C ALA A 123 5.58 0.40 -7.12
N GLU A 124 4.38 0.13 -6.60
CA GLU A 124 4.19 -0.61 -5.36
C GLU A 124 4.61 -2.08 -5.52
N GLN A 125 4.28 -2.72 -6.64
CA GLN A 125 4.72 -4.08 -6.95
C GLN A 125 6.23 -4.18 -7.07
N GLU A 126 6.88 -3.29 -7.84
CA GLU A 126 8.34 -3.25 -7.97
C GLU A 126 9.04 -3.05 -6.61
N LEU A 127 8.46 -2.22 -5.74
CA LEU A 127 8.98 -1.99 -4.39
C LEU A 127 8.88 -3.25 -3.53
N VAL A 128 7.77 -3.99 -3.59
CA VAL A 128 7.60 -5.25 -2.87
C VAL A 128 8.59 -6.31 -3.37
N GLU A 129 8.75 -6.44 -4.69
CA GLU A 129 9.70 -7.39 -5.30
C GLU A 129 11.15 -7.05 -4.92
N THR A 130 11.52 -5.77 -5.00
CA THR A 130 12.85 -5.29 -4.64
C THR A 130 13.13 -5.56 -3.16
N LYS A 131 12.18 -5.27 -2.26
CA LYS A 131 12.33 -5.54 -0.82
C LYS A 131 12.51 -7.03 -0.54
N THR A 132 11.71 -7.87 -1.20
CA THR A 132 11.81 -9.33 -1.06
C THR A 132 13.17 -9.84 -1.52
N THR A 133 13.67 -9.31 -2.63
CA THR A 133 15.01 -9.63 -3.17
C THR A 133 16.12 -9.21 -2.20
N ILE A 134 16.08 -7.99 -1.66
CA ILE A 134 17.07 -7.52 -0.69
C ILE A 134 17.05 -8.37 0.57
N ARG A 135 15.86 -8.71 1.09
CA ARG A 135 15.74 -9.59 2.26
C ARG A 135 16.37 -10.96 2.00
N LYS A 136 16.09 -11.55 0.83
CA LYS A 136 16.69 -12.83 0.42
C LYS A 136 18.21 -12.73 0.35
N LEU A 137 18.76 -11.70 -0.31
CA LEU A 137 20.21 -11.48 -0.38
C LEU A 137 20.84 -11.32 1.01
N ASN A 138 20.15 -10.67 1.95
CA ASN A 138 20.61 -10.53 3.32
C ASN A 138 20.68 -11.90 4.03
N LEU A 139 19.64 -12.73 3.90
CA LEU A 139 19.61 -14.09 4.46
C LEU A 139 20.67 -15.00 3.81
N ASP A 140 20.83 -14.93 2.49
CA ASP A 140 21.86 -15.67 1.75
C ASP A 140 23.28 -15.25 2.22
N SER A 141 23.49 -13.95 2.47
CA SER A 141 24.75 -13.43 3.01
C SER A 141 25.05 -13.99 4.40
N ILE A 142 24.03 -14.05 5.27
CA ILE A 142 24.15 -14.66 6.60
C ILE A 142 24.49 -16.15 6.46
N GLU A 143 23.80 -16.90 5.59
CA GLU A 143 24.07 -18.32 5.39
C GLU A 143 25.50 -18.56 4.88
N ILE A 144 25.96 -17.77 3.90
CA ILE A 144 27.34 -17.83 3.39
C ILE A 144 28.33 -17.57 4.52
N TRP A 145 28.06 -16.56 5.36
CA TRP A 145 28.90 -16.24 6.49
C TRP A 145 28.97 -17.41 7.49
N LEU A 146 27.84 -18.02 7.84
CA LEU A 146 27.81 -19.20 8.71
C LEU A 146 28.56 -20.39 8.10
N LYS A 147 28.50 -20.56 6.78
CA LYS A 147 29.25 -21.58 6.04
C LYS A 147 30.75 -21.32 6.06
N VAL A 148 31.19 -20.08 5.90
CA VAL A 148 32.61 -19.69 6.03
C VAL A 148 33.10 -20.01 7.44
N TYR A 149 32.31 -19.65 8.45
CA TYR A 149 32.58 -19.98 9.86
C TYR A 149 32.71 -21.46 10.11
N SER A 150 31.76 -22.23 9.61
CA SER A 150 31.77 -23.69 9.74
C SER A 150 33.02 -24.31 9.13
N LYS A 151 33.52 -23.76 8.02
CA LYS A 151 34.76 -24.24 7.40
C LYS A 151 36.00 -23.85 8.19
N GLN A 152 36.08 -22.62 8.67
CA GLN A 152 37.24 -22.13 9.42
C GLN A 152 37.39 -22.85 10.76
N LEU A 153 36.28 -23.19 11.41
CA LEU A 153 36.26 -23.95 12.66
C LEU A 153 36.31 -25.46 12.44
N GLU A 154 36.47 -25.92 11.20
CA GLU A 154 36.53 -27.34 10.82
C GLU A 154 35.32 -28.14 11.33
N LEU A 155 34.15 -27.50 11.39
CA LEU A 155 32.92 -28.17 11.79
C LEU A 155 32.59 -29.28 10.80
N THR A 156 32.03 -30.37 11.33
CA THR A 156 31.77 -31.63 10.62
C THR A 156 30.25 -31.88 10.51
N ASN A 157 29.88 -33.10 10.10
CA ASN A 157 28.47 -33.53 10.02
C ASN A 157 27.78 -33.68 11.38
N SER A 158 28.53 -33.65 12.48
CA SER A 158 27.98 -33.68 13.85
C SER A 158 27.64 -32.32 14.41
N ASP A 159 27.90 -31.26 13.64
CA ASP A 159 27.99 -29.90 14.16
C ASP A 159 27.00 -28.98 13.45
N ARG A 160 26.55 -27.95 14.17
CA ARG A 160 25.61 -26.97 13.67
C ARG A 160 25.94 -25.60 14.24
N VAL A 161 25.78 -24.57 13.42
CA VAL A 161 25.78 -23.17 13.83
C VAL A 161 24.43 -22.54 13.52
N SER A 162 23.88 -21.79 14.47
CA SER A 162 22.61 -21.06 14.29
C SER A 162 22.78 -19.61 14.74
N LEU A 163 22.17 -18.69 14.00
CA LEU A 163 22.14 -17.26 14.31
C LEU A 163 20.72 -16.82 14.65
N TYR A 164 20.58 -16.07 15.73
CA TYR A 164 19.33 -15.55 16.24
C TYR A 164 19.38 -14.04 16.36
N TYR A 165 18.23 -13.39 16.22
CA TYR A 165 18.02 -12.00 16.60
C TYR A 165 16.92 -11.90 17.65
N GLU A 166 16.98 -10.85 18.46
CA GLU A 166 15.91 -10.54 19.40
C GLU A 166 14.86 -9.63 18.76
N ASP A 167 13.59 -10.00 18.94
CA ASP A 167 12.46 -9.13 18.72
C ASP A 167 11.38 -9.38 19.78
N ASN A 168 10.90 -8.31 20.40
CA ASN A 168 9.81 -8.34 21.37
C ASN A 168 9.97 -9.43 22.46
N LYS A 169 11.16 -9.50 23.09
CA LYS A 169 11.56 -10.46 24.12
C LYS A 169 11.56 -11.93 23.68
N ASN A 170 11.70 -12.17 22.37
CA ASN A 170 11.82 -13.50 21.82
C ASN A 170 13.01 -13.58 20.88
N LEU A 171 13.64 -14.75 20.83
CA LEU A 171 14.72 -15.03 19.90
C LEU A 171 14.16 -15.70 18.66
N HIS A 172 14.40 -15.06 17.53
CA HIS A 172 14.00 -15.52 16.21
C HIS A 172 15.22 -16.01 15.45
N ILE A 173 15.13 -17.21 14.86
CA ILE A 173 16.23 -17.76 14.07
C ILE A 173 16.33 -17.05 12.71
N LEU A 174 17.49 -16.48 12.41
CA LEU A 174 17.78 -15.88 11.11
C LEU A 174 18.22 -16.91 10.10
N SER A 175 19.21 -17.71 10.50
CA SER A 175 19.81 -18.71 9.63
C SER A 175 20.49 -19.78 10.46
N ARG A 176 20.69 -20.92 9.81
CA ARG A 176 21.27 -22.13 10.39
C ARG A 176 22.08 -22.83 9.33
N TYR A 177 23.29 -23.21 9.69
CA TYR A 177 24.16 -23.97 8.83
C TYR A 177 24.65 -25.23 9.54
N SER A 178 24.71 -26.31 8.78
CA SER A 178 25.29 -27.60 9.13
C SER A 178 25.66 -28.29 7.84
N ILE A 179 26.73 -29.08 7.85
CA ILE A 179 27.08 -29.93 6.70
C ILE A 179 26.02 -31.04 6.54
N ASN A 180 25.47 -31.53 7.66
CA ASN A 180 24.35 -32.46 7.66
C ASN A 180 23.04 -31.74 7.29
N PRO A 181 22.36 -32.10 6.17
CA PRO A 181 21.13 -31.44 5.73
C PRO A 181 20.00 -31.52 6.76
N ARG A 182 19.88 -32.64 7.49
CA ARG A 182 18.83 -32.82 8.50
C ARG A 182 18.97 -31.84 9.66
N LEU A 183 20.21 -31.51 10.03
CA LEU A 183 20.48 -30.55 11.10
C LEU A 183 20.37 -29.10 10.62
N LYS A 184 20.41 -28.86 9.31
CA LYS A 184 20.24 -27.53 8.69
C LYS A 184 18.79 -27.05 8.76
N GLU A 185 17.82 -27.97 8.70
CA GLU A 185 16.39 -27.64 8.67
C GLU A 185 15.93 -26.86 9.92
N ILE A 186 15.11 -25.84 9.67
CA ILE A 186 14.54 -24.96 10.70
C ILE A 186 13.09 -25.37 10.93
N HIS A 187 12.82 -26.00 12.06
CA HIS A 187 11.48 -26.47 12.44
C HIS A 187 10.78 -25.55 13.45
N LYS A 188 11.56 -24.95 14.36
CA LYS A 188 11.09 -23.99 15.36
C LYS A 188 11.77 -22.66 15.09
N GLN A 189 10.97 -21.62 14.81
CA GLN A 189 11.49 -20.30 14.46
C GLN A 189 11.67 -19.38 15.66
N LYS A 190 10.91 -19.60 16.73
CA LYS A 190 10.81 -18.69 17.89
C LYS A 190 11.15 -19.41 19.19
N PHE A 191 11.96 -18.76 20.01
CA PHE A 191 12.42 -19.26 21.30
C PHE A 191 12.23 -18.20 22.38
N PRO A 192 11.81 -18.59 23.59
CA PRO A 192 11.65 -17.65 24.68
C PRO A 192 13.03 -17.26 25.24
N LEU A 193 13.14 -16.04 25.78
CA LEU A 193 14.40 -15.46 26.25
C LEU A 193 14.82 -15.97 27.64
N ASP A 194 14.03 -16.82 28.28
CA ASP A 194 14.17 -17.24 29.69
C ASP A 194 14.64 -18.70 29.86
N LYS A 195 14.89 -19.43 28.77
CA LYS A 195 15.29 -20.84 28.81
C LYS A 195 16.53 -21.16 27.98
N GLY A 196 17.28 -22.15 28.46
CA GLY A 196 18.40 -22.78 27.78
C GLY A 196 19.64 -21.92 27.56
N VAL A 197 20.59 -22.49 26.82
CA VAL A 197 21.92 -21.89 26.57
C VAL A 197 21.84 -20.50 25.94
N ILE A 198 20.83 -20.27 25.09
CA ILE A 198 20.62 -18.98 24.45
C ILE A 198 20.21 -17.90 25.47
N SER A 199 19.40 -18.22 26.48
CA SER A 199 19.08 -17.27 27.56
C SER A 199 20.31 -16.94 28.40
N ASP A 200 21.09 -17.96 28.78
CA ASP A 200 22.33 -17.77 29.55
C ASP A 200 23.33 -16.88 28.81
N ALA A 201 23.51 -17.11 27.51
CA ALA A 201 24.39 -16.29 26.68
C ALA A 201 23.83 -14.88 26.47
N TRP A 202 22.51 -14.72 26.38
CA TRP A 202 21.88 -13.40 26.33
C TRP A 202 22.16 -12.58 27.58
N GLN A 203 22.12 -13.18 28.77
CA GLN A 203 22.29 -12.44 30.02
C GLN A 203 23.77 -12.18 30.35
N ASN A 204 24.65 -13.14 30.03
CA ASN A 204 26.04 -13.13 30.46
C ASN A 204 27.03 -12.84 29.31
N GLY A 205 26.54 -12.61 28.09
CA GLY A 205 27.32 -12.39 26.88
C GLY A 205 27.93 -13.66 26.26
N VAL A 206 28.20 -14.70 27.04
CA VAL A 206 28.74 -15.98 26.56
C VAL A 206 28.26 -17.13 27.44
N CYS A 207 28.02 -18.30 26.84
CA CYS A 207 27.72 -19.53 27.56
C CYS A 207 28.43 -20.71 26.89
N TYR A 208 29.04 -21.57 27.71
CA TYR A 208 29.63 -22.82 27.28
C TYR A 208 29.17 -23.95 28.20
N LYS A 209 28.59 -25.00 27.62
CA LYS A 209 28.06 -26.15 28.35
C LYS A 209 28.40 -27.45 27.62
N VAL A 210 28.82 -28.45 28.40
CA VAL A 210 29.03 -29.82 27.92
C VAL A 210 28.15 -30.75 28.74
N ILE A 211 27.40 -31.60 28.05
CA ILE A 211 26.61 -32.67 28.63
C ILE A 211 27.48 -33.92 28.63
N PRO A 212 27.75 -34.50 29.82
CA PRO A 212 28.71 -35.59 29.97
C PRO A 212 28.25 -36.91 29.33
N VAL A 213 26.98 -37.01 28.96
CA VAL A 213 26.34 -38.25 28.50
C VAL A 213 25.67 -37.99 27.15
N SER A 214 25.80 -38.92 26.20
CA SER A 214 25.07 -38.85 24.93
C SER A 214 23.62 -39.29 25.10
N TYR A 215 22.71 -38.66 24.37
CA TYR A 215 21.32 -39.12 24.29
C TYR A 215 21.20 -40.53 23.71
N SER A 216 22.10 -40.95 22.80
CA SER A 216 22.11 -42.32 22.25
C SER A 216 22.40 -43.37 23.33
N ASP A 217 23.26 -43.01 24.29
CA ASP A 217 23.81 -43.98 25.23
C ASP A 217 22.96 -44.06 26.49
N SER A 218 22.39 -42.94 26.94
CA SER A 218 21.53 -42.88 28.11
C SER A 218 20.52 -41.73 28.01
N PRO A 219 19.41 -41.91 27.27
CA PRO A 219 18.39 -40.88 27.05
C PRO A 219 17.87 -40.25 28.34
N SER A 220 17.57 -41.06 29.36
CA SER A 220 17.02 -40.57 30.62
C SER A 220 18.01 -39.72 31.42
N GLN A 221 19.30 -40.03 31.36
CA GLN A 221 20.33 -39.21 32.02
C GLN A 221 20.56 -37.91 31.26
N TYR A 222 20.60 -37.98 29.93
CA TYR A 222 20.68 -36.79 29.08
C TYR A 222 19.52 -35.82 29.35
N ILE A 223 18.28 -36.34 29.38
CA ILE A 223 17.08 -35.53 29.66
C ILE A 223 17.22 -34.86 31.02
N LYS A 224 17.53 -35.60 32.09
CA LYS A 224 17.73 -35.03 33.44
C LYS A 224 18.79 -33.92 33.48
N HIS A 225 19.90 -34.09 32.75
CA HIS A 225 20.91 -33.04 32.64
C HIS A 225 20.38 -31.80 31.91
N CYS A 226 19.67 -31.98 30.80
CA CYS A 226 19.06 -30.87 30.06
C CYS A 226 17.99 -30.15 30.89
N GLU A 227 17.12 -30.86 31.60
CA GLU A 227 16.11 -30.26 32.49
C GLU A 227 16.79 -29.39 33.56
N ALA A 228 17.82 -29.94 34.21
CA ALA A 228 18.52 -29.26 35.30
C ALA A 228 19.33 -28.03 34.84
N ILE A 229 19.94 -28.09 33.64
CA ILE A 229 20.82 -27.01 33.15
C ILE A 229 20.03 -25.96 32.35
N PHE A 230 19.03 -26.38 31.58
CA PHE A 230 18.38 -25.53 30.58
C PHE A 230 16.93 -25.17 30.91
N GLY A 231 16.30 -25.84 31.87
CA GLY A 231 14.90 -25.58 32.25
C GLY A 231 13.86 -25.97 31.19
N TYR A 232 14.23 -26.83 30.25
CA TYR A 232 13.28 -27.47 29.33
C TYR A 232 12.61 -28.66 30.01
N ASP A 233 11.37 -28.96 29.61
CA ASP A 233 10.73 -30.22 30.00
C ASP A 233 11.15 -31.39 29.10
N GLU A 234 10.85 -32.62 29.54
CA GLU A 234 11.18 -33.84 28.81
C GLU A 234 10.65 -33.86 27.36
N ASP A 235 9.44 -33.34 27.12
CA ASP A 235 8.81 -33.34 25.79
C ASP A 235 9.48 -32.31 24.86
N GLU A 236 9.79 -31.12 25.38
CA GLU A 236 10.59 -30.10 24.72
C GLU A 236 11.94 -30.68 24.31
N ILE A 237 12.64 -31.35 25.23
CA ILE A 237 13.94 -31.98 24.96
C ILE A 237 13.80 -33.05 23.88
N LYS A 238 12.81 -33.94 23.98
CA LYS A 238 12.56 -35.00 22.98
C LYS A 238 12.26 -34.42 21.60
N SER A 239 11.56 -33.30 21.51
CA SER A 239 11.23 -32.62 20.25
C SER A 239 12.44 -32.01 19.51
N LEU A 240 13.55 -31.77 20.21
CA LEU A 240 14.75 -31.17 19.60
C LEU A 240 15.31 -32.06 18.48
N THR A 241 15.50 -31.48 17.28
CA THR A 241 16.08 -32.19 16.13
C THR A 241 17.50 -32.67 16.40
N MET A 242 18.25 -31.94 17.24
CA MET A 242 19.62 -32.26 17.61
C MET A 242 19.71 -32.45 19.13
N LYS A 243 20.32 -33.56 19.54
CA LYS A 243 20.60 -33.89 20.94
C LYS A 243 22.07 -33.63 21.24
N SER A 244 22.45 -32.35 21.18
CA SER A 244 23.85 -31.91 21.26
C SER A 244 24.45 -32.24 22.63
N GLN A 245 25.73 -32.59 22.65
CA GLN A 245 26.51 -32.74 23.87
C GLN A 245 27.31 -31.49 24.20
N LEU A 246 27.63 -30.67 23.21
CA LEU A 246 28.34 -29.41 23.41
C LEU A 246 27.50 -28.25 22.90
N TYR A 247 27.50 -27.18 23.69
CA TYR A 247 26.90 -25.91 23.35
C TYR A 247 27.89 -24.78 23.64
N PHE A 248 28.14 -23.94 22.64
CA PHE A 248 28.86 -22.67 22.80
C PHE A 248 28.01 -21.56 22.19
N ALA A 249 27.56 -20.60 23.00
CA ALA A 249 26.77 -19.47 22.56
C ALA A 249 27.45 -18.16 22.94
N LYS A 250 27.36 -17.16 22.05
CA LYS A 250 27.86 -15.80 22.28
C LYS A 250 26.81 -14.79 21.86
N ALA A 251 26.53 -13.82 22.72
CA ALA A 251 25.68 -12.69 22.38
C ALA A 251 26.42 -11.76 21.41
N ILE A 252 25.66 -11.20 20.48
CA ILE A 252 26.11 -10.20 19.53
C ILE A 252 25.62 -8.86 20.06
N THR A 253 26.57 -7.98 20.33
CA THR A 253 26.34 -6.67 20.94
C THR A 253 26.40 -5.56 19.90
N ASP A 254 25.53 -4.57 20.07
CA ASP A 254 25.56 -3.30 19.36
C ASP A 254 25.35 -2.17 20.36
N ALA A 255 26.31 -1.25 20.45
CA ALA A 255 26.25 -0.13 21.40
C ALA A 255 25.87 -0.56 22.84
N ASP A 256 26.52 -1.62 23.34
CA ASP A 256 26.31 -2.25 24.65
C ASP A 256 24.99 -3.02 24.85
N ASP A 257 24.08 -2.99 23.87
CA ASP A 257 22.86 -3.81 23.87
C ASP A 257 23.07 -5.14 23.16
N HIS A 258 22.55 -6.23 23.72
CA HIS A 258 22.47 -7.50 22.99
C HIS A 258 21.37 -7.40 21.92
N ILE A 259 21.71 -7.76 20.69
CA ILE A 259 20.78 -7.71 19.53
C ILE A 259 20.53 -9.08 18.91
N GLY A 260 21.40 -10.06 19.20
CA GLY A 260 21.29 -11.41 18.68
C GLY A 260 22.24 -12.37 19.37
N ILE A 261 22.18 -13.64 18.98
CA ILE A 261 23.01 -14.71 19.55
C ILE A 261 23.46 -15.62 18.43
N ILE A 262 24.74 -15.97 18.45
CA ILE A 262 25.23 -17.11 17.68
C ILE A 262 25.45 -18.29 18.60
N ILE A 263 25.02 -19.48 18.18
CA ILE A 263 25.22 -20.73 18.91
C ILE A 263 25.86 -21.78 18.01
N PHE A 264 26.83 -22.48 18.57
CA PHE A 264 27.49 -23.65 18.02
C PHE A 264 27.10 -24.85 18.86
N GLU A 265 26.65 -25.90 18.18
CA GLU A 265 26.16 -27.13 18.78
C GLU A 265 26.88 -28.31 18.14
N SER A 266 27.23 -29.31 18.95
CA SER A 266 27.91 -30.51 18.47
C SER A 266 27.48 -31.76 19.23
N TYR A 267 27.47 -32.91 18.55
CA TYR A 267 27.46 -34.20 19.22
C TYR A 267 28.81 -34.56 19.84
N ASN A 268 29.91 -33.95 19.37
CA ASN A 268 31.23 -34.16 19.93
C ASN A 268 31.45 -33.24 21.16
N PRO A 269 31.59 -33.79 22.38
CA PRO A 269 31.84 -32.98 23.58
C PRO A 269 33.18 -32.25 23.55
N ASN A 270 34.11 -32.66 22.69
CA ASN A 270 35.49 -32.19 22.66
C ASN A 270 35.78 -31.23 21.48
N LEU A 271 34.75 -30.71 20.81
CA LEU A 271 34.91 -29.84 19.63
C LEU A 271 35.84 -28.63 19.88
N PHE A 272 35.90 -28.13 21.12
CA PHE A 272 36.64 -26.92 21.46
C PHE A 272 37.73 -27.10 22.54
N ASP A 273 38.34 -28.29 22.67
CA ASP A 273 39.23 -28.60 23.80
C ASP A 273 40.69 -28.08 23.68
N ASP A 274 41.10 -27.56 22.52
CA ASP A 274 42.50 -27.13 22.25
C ASP A 274 42.64 -25.62 21.98
N GLY A 275 42.18 -24.74 22.89
CA GLY A 275 42.28 -23.28 22.70
C GLY A 275 41.38 -22.70 21.59
N LYS A 276 40.70 -23.57 20.82
CA LYS A 276 39.71 -23.21 19.80
C LYS A 276 38.59 -22.29 20.32
N LYS A 277 38.27 -22.32 21.63
CA LYS A 277 37.28 -21.41 22.24
C LYS A 277 37.67 -19.94 22.08
N ASP A 278 38.94 -19.63 22.35
CA ASP A 278 39.45 -18.26 22.26
C ASP A 278 39.60 -17.82 20.80
N GLU A 279 39.92 -18.75 19.91
CA GLU A 279 39.92 -18.52 18.47
C GLU A 279 38.53 -18.17 17.95
N VAL A 280 37.50 -18.98 18.29
CA VAL A 280 36.09 -18.70 17.95
C VAL A 280 35.69 -17.33 18.49
N LYS A 281 36.05 -17.04 19.75
CA LYS A 281 35.70 -15.77 20.39
C LYS A 281 36.32 -14.58 19.66
N SER A 282 37.62 -14.67 19.33
CA SER A 282 38.38 -13.63 18.64
C SER A 282 37.86 -13.40 17.22
N PHE A 283 37.49 -14.47 16.53
CA PHE A 283 36.95 -14.38 15.17
C PHE A 283 35.54 -13.77 15.15
N LEU A 284 34.70 -14.10 16.13
CA LEU A 284 33.41 -13.44 16.33
C LEU A 284 33.55 -11.95 16.65
N GLU A 285 34.58 -11.57 17.39
CA GLU A 285 34.90 -10.17 17.67
C GLU A 285 35.34 -9.42 16.40
N SER A 286 36.22 -10.02 15.59
CA SER A 286 36.73 -9.39 14.36
C SER A 286 35.65 -9.18 13.28
N SER A 287 34.57 -9.96 13.32
CA SER A 287 33.45 -9.87 12.37
C SER A 287 32.14 -9.38 13.00
N SER A 288 32.21 -8.85 14.21
CA SER A 288 31.05 -8.35 14.97
C SER A 288 30.28 -7.26 14.22
N SER A 289 30.98 -6.31 13.58
CA SER A 289 30.34 -5.21 12.83
C SER A 289 29.52 -5.71 11.65
N LEU A 290 30.01 -6.71 10.91
CA LEU A 290 29.28 -7.33 9.80
C LEU A 290 28.03 -8.05 10.30
N LEU A 291 28.17 -8.90 11.32
CA LEU A 291 27.04 -9.60 11.94
C LEU A 291 25.97 -8.64 12.44
N THR A 292 26.38 -7.60 13.15
CA THR A 292 25.49 -6.56 13.67
C THR A 292 24.70 -5.89 12.54
N ASN A 293 25.35 -5.55 11.42
CA ASN A 293 24.67 -4.96 10.26
C ASN A 293 23.68 -5.93 9.62
N LEU A 294 24.05 -7.20 9.45
CA LEU A 294 23.18 -8.23 8.87
C LEU A 294 21.95 -8.49 9.76
N ILE A 295 22.13 -8.54 11.07
CA ILE A 295 21.05 -8.71 12.05
C ILE A 295 20.11 -7.51 12.04
N LYS A 296 20.65 -6.29 12.09
CA LYS A 296 19.85 -5.05 12.02
C LYS A 296 19.03 -4.97 10.74
N ALA A 297 19.64 -5.33 9.60
CA ALA A 297 18.94 -5.38 8.33
C ALA A 297 17.79 -6.38 8.37
N SER A 298 18.03 -7.61 8.87
CA SER A 298 16.98 -8.62 9.03
C SER A 298 15.84 -8.15 9.93
N LYS A 299 16.15 -7.60 11.11
CA LYS A 299 15.15 -7.09 12.07
C LYS A 299 14.29 -6.01 11.42
N LYS A 300 14.91 -5.08 10.70
CA LYS A 300 14.19 -4.02 9.98
C LYS A 300 13.25 -4.59 8.91
N PHE A 301 13.70 -5.57 8.12
CA PHE A 301 12.85 -6.19 7.10
C PHE A 301 11.65 -6.90 7.72
N ASP A 302 11.86 -7.67 8.79
CA ASP A 302 10.78 -8.41 9.43
C ASP A 302 9.76 -7.45 10.08
N GLN A 303 10.22 -6.38 10.75
CA GLN A 303 9.34 -5.34 11.31
C GLN A 303 8.54 -4.58 10.25
N GLU A 304 9.16 -4.25 9.11
CA GLU A 304 8.47 -3.57 8.01
C GLU A 304 7.38 -4.42 7.37
N MET A 305 7.56 -5.74 7.32
CA MET A 305 6.55 -6.68 6.82
C MET A 305 5.38 -6.78 7.81
N MET A 306 5.65 -6.95 9.10
CA MET A 306 4.59 -7.03 10.12
C MET A 306 3.75 -5.74 10.23
N ASN A 307 4.37 -4.57 10.05
CA ASN A 307 3.66 -3.28 10.12
C ASN A 307 2.78 -2.99 8.89
N LYS A 308 3.00 -3.67 7.75
CA LYS A 308 2.19 -3.52 6.53
C LYS A 308 1.10 -4.57 6.38
N THR A 309 1.17 -5.64 7.16
CA THR A 309 0.09 -6.63 7.25
C THR A 309 -1.01 -6.05 8.15
N PRO A 310 -2.21 -5.71 7.64
CA PRO A 310 -3.31 -5.31 8.50
C PRO A 310 -3.64 -6.48 9.41
N SER A 311 -3.34 -6.34 10.71
CA SER A 311 -3.72 -7.03 11.97
C SER A 311 -4.47 -8.40 12.00
N ASN A 312 -4.77 -9.07 10.90
CA ASN A 312 -5.59 -10.28 10.83
C ASN A 312 -5.00 -11.40 9.98
N ALA A 313 -3.77 -11.28 9.45
CA ALA A 313 -3.11 -12.41 8.80
C ALA A 313 -2.21 -13.14 9.82
N THR A 314 -2.74 -14.22 10.37
CA THR A 314 -1.97 -15.20 11.14
C THR A 314 -0.89 -15.86 10.29
N MET A 315 0.20 -16.33 10.92
CA MET A 315 1.38 -17.01 10.34
C MET A 315 1.12 -18.19 9.36
N GLY A 316 -0.13 -18.52 9.03
CA GLY A 316 -0.46 -19.44 7.94
C GLY A 316 -0.32 -18.80 6.54
N ASP A 317 -0.53 -17.49 6.45
CA ASP A 317 -0.70 -16.82 5.14
C ASP A 317 0.64 -16.57 4.42
N GLU A 318 1.73 -16.35 5.16
CA GLU A 318 3.07 -16.21 4.56
C GLU A 318 3.58 -17.52 3.94
N GLU A 319 3.28 -18.67 4.57
CA GLU A 319 3.69 -19.98 4.06
C GLU A 319 2.86 -20.39 2.84
N GLU A 320 1.62 -19.92 2.75
CA GLU A 320 0.73 -20.10 1.59
C GLU A 320 1.12 -19.20 0.42
N LEU A 321 1.49 -17.94 0.67
CA LEU A 321 2.02 -17.02 -0.34
C LEU A 321 3.36 -17.50 -0.93
N LEU A 322 4.25 -18.05 -0.10
CA LEU A 322 5.50 -18.66 -0.54
C LEU A 322 5.28 -19.95 -1.36
N LYS A 323 4.22 -20.72 -1.08
CA LYS A 323 3.84 -21.89 -1.89
C LYS A 323 3.23 -21.48 -3.23
N LEU A 324 2.43 -20.41 -3.26
CA LEU A 324 1.83 -19.86 -4.48
C LEU A 324 2.91 -19.32 -5.44
N ALA A 325 3.83 -18.50 -4.94
CA ALA A 325 4.95 -17.96 -5.73
C ALA A 325 5.85 -19.07 -6.32
N LYS A 326 6.08 -20.16 -5.57
CA LYS A 326 6.85 -21.32 -6.06
C LYS A 326 6.09 -22.16 -7.09
N LYS A 327 4.76 -22.14 -7.08
CA LYS A 327 3.93 -22.89 -8.04
C LYS A 327 3.85 -22.16 -9.38
N GLU A 328 3.81 -20.83 -9.36
CA GLU A 328 3.81 -20.01 -10.57
C GLU A 328 5.17 -20.03 -11.27
N ALA A 329 6.27 -19.99 -10.52
CA ALA A 329 7.62 -20.10 -11.09
C ALA A 329 7.96 -21.48 -11.69
N LYS A 330 7.12 -22.50 -11.47
CA LYS A 330 7.31 -23.87 -11.99
C LYS A 330 6.43 -24.18 -13.21
N ASN A 331 5.48 -23.30 -13.51
CA ASN A 331 4.49 -23.47 -14.58
C ASN A 331 4.64 -22.43 -15.71
N GLY A 332 5.63 -21.54 -15.64
CA GLY A 332 6.10 -20.70 -16.75
C GLY A 332 7.43 -21.21 -17.28
#